data_AF-A0A940TTH6-F1
#
_entry.id   AF-A0A940TTH6-F1
#
_cell.length_a   1.000
_cell.length_b   1.000
_cell.length_c   1.000
_cell.angle_alpha   90.00
_cell.angle_beta   90.00
_cell.angle_gamma   90.00
#
_symmetry.space_group_name_H-M   'P 1'
#
loop_
_entity.id
_entity.type
_entity.pdbx_description
1 polymer ?
#
loop_
_entity_poly.entity_id
_entity_poly.type
_entity_poly.pdbx_seq_one_letter_code
_entity_poly.pdbx_strand_id
1 'polypeptide(L)'
;MDQYIWLIPLGFVIGAGGTLIGAGGGFILMPVLLLLYPSESAEFITSISLAVVFFNTLSGSGAYALMKRIDYKSALLFSAATIPGAILGALTTVFIPRRLFNGIFGIFLMATSIFLFLRPSSGYGKKKSLPKHWLTRNLVEADGTSHTFSFNPVLGVSSGWD
;
A
#
# COMPACT_ATOMS: atom_id res chain seq x y z
N MET A 1 10.39 6.46 32.60
CA MET A 1 10.03 7.24 31.40
C MET A 1 11.01 6.98 30.25
N ASP A 2 12.27 6.62 30.55
CA ASP A 2 13.33 6.37 29.55
C ASP A 2 13.10 5.14 28.65
N GLN A 3 12.27 4.19 29.10
CA GLN A 3 11.99 2.95 28.38
C GLN A 3 11.14 3.14 27.11
N TYR A 4 10.38 4.24 27.00
CA TYR A 4 9.51 4.51 25.86
C TYR A 4 10.15 5.39 24.78
N ILE A 5 11.33 5.96 25.04
CA ILE A 5 12.03 6.86 24.10
C ILE A 5 12.38 6.14 22.79
N TRP A 6 12.66 4.83 22.86
CA TRP A 6 12.94 3.99 21.67
C TRP A 6 11.75 3.83 20.72
N LEU A 7 10.52 4.09 21.17
CA LEU A 7 9.33 4.04 20.31
C LEU A 7 9.29 5.21 19.31
N ILE A 8 9.96 6.33 19.61
CA ILE A 8 9.99 7.52 18.75
C ILE A 8 10.75 7.24 17.43
N PRO A 9 12.02 6.80 17.44
CA PRO A 9 12.72 6.48 16.20
C PRO A 9 12.09 5.28 15.48
N LEU A 10 11.58 4.30 16.23
CA LEU A 10 10.89 3.14 15.66
C LEU A 10 9.63 3.55 14.89
N GLY A 11 8.78 4.39 15.49
CA GLY A 11 7.58 4.94 14.87
C GLY A 11 7.92 5.77 13.64
N PHE A 12 9.01 6.55 13.67
CA PHE A 12 9.48 7.31 12.53
C PHE A 12 9.89 6.42 11.35
N VAL A 13 10.70 5.39 11.60
CA VAL A 13 11.16 4.44 10.56
C VAL A 13 9.98 3.68 9.96
N ILE A 14 9.07 3.18 10.79
CA ILE A 14 7.89 2.42 10.34
C ILE A 14 6.93 3.35 9.57
N GLY A 15 6.71 4.57 10.04
CA GLY A 15 5.85 5.55 9.40
C GLY A 15 6.38 5.99 8.03
N ALA A 16 7.64 6.43 7.99
CA ALA A 16 8.31 6.86 6.76
C ALA A 16 8.46 5.70 5.76
N GLY A 17 8.96 4.54 6.19
CA GLY A 17 9.07 3.36 5.34
C GLY A 17 7.69 2.87 4.85
N GLY A 18 6.70 2.88 5.73
CA GLY A 18 5.33 2.47 5.43
C GLY A 18 4.62 3.36 4.41
N THR A 19 4.83 4.67 4.47
CA THR A 19 4.27 5.64 3.51
C THR A 19 4.99 5.62 2.17
N LEU A 20 6.31 5.41 2.16
CA LEU A 20 7.10 5.24 0.94
C LEU A 20 6.67 3.99 0.16
N ILE A 21 6.42 2.87 0.85
CA ILE A 21 5.93 1.62 0.24
C ILE A 21 4.46 1.76 -0.19
N GLY A 22 3.73 2.77 0.31
CA GLY A 22 2.31 2.98 0.00
C GLY A 22 1.36 2.04 0.74
N ALA A 23 1.85 1.25 1.69
CA ALA A 23 1.07 0.27 2.46
C ALA A 23 0.63 0.78 3.85
N GLY A 24 0.93 2.05 4.19
CA GLY A 24 0.50 2.67 5.45
C GLY A 24 1.24 2.23 6.71
N GLY A 25 2.26 1.36 6.58
CA GLY A 25 3.15 0.94 7.68
C GLY A 25 2.58 -0.14 8.61
N GLY A 26 1.29 -0.45 8.51
CA GLY A 26 0.61 -1.40 9.40
C GLY A 26 1.16 -2.81 9.35
N PHE A 27 1.56 -3.28 8.17
CA PHE A 27 2.13 -4.63 8.00
C PHE A 27 3.45 -4.82 8.76
N ILE A 28 4.21 -3.75 9.01
CA ILE A 28 5.43 -3.76 9.82
C ILE A 28 5.09 -3.49 11.29
N LEU A 29 4.23 -2.50 11.55
CA LEU A 29 3.89 -2.10 12.91
C LEU A 29 3.23 -3.21 13.71
N MET A 30 2.31 -3.96 13.08
CA MET A 30 1.52 -4.98 13.74
C MET A 30 2.38 -6.14 14.31
N PRO A 31 3.29 -6.79 13.56
CA PRO A 31 4.18 -7.82 14.12
C PRO A 31 5.14 -7.25 15.17
N VAL A 32 5.61 -6.01 15.00
CA VAL A 32 6.48 -5.34 15.98
C VAL A 32 5.74 -5.16 17.32
N LEU A 33 4.49 -4.70 17.30
CA LEU A 33 3.67 -4.56 18.51
C LEU A 33 3.35 -5.92 19.13
N LEU A 34 3.06 -6.96 18.32
CA LEU A 34 2.85 -8.31 18.84
C LEU A 34 4.07 -8.86 19.59
N LEU A 35 5.28 -8.54 19.13
CA LEU A 35 6.54 -8.99 19.73
C LEU A 35 6.91 -8.17 20.98
N LEU A 36 6.68 -6.85 20.95
CA LEU A 36 6.96 -5.96 22.09
C LEU A 36 5.96 -6.12 23.23
N TYR A 37 4.69 -6.41 22.91
CA TYR A 37 3.59 -6.53 23.86
C TYR A 37 2.94 -7.92 23.78
N PRO A 38 3.65 -8.99 24.17
CA PRO A 38 3.14 -10.37 24.08
C PRO A 38 2.01 -10.66 25.08
N SER A 39 1.92 -9.91 26.18
CA SER A 39 0.91 -10.06 27.23
C SER A 39 -0.43 -9.39 26.92
N GLU A 40 -0.47 -8.44 25.98
CA GLU A 40 -1.68 -7.66 25.69
C GLU A 40 -2.72 -8.43 24.89
N SER A 41 -3.96 -7.94 24.81
CA SER A 41 -4.97 -8.56 23.95
C SER A 41 -4.69 -8.27 22.46
N ALA A 42 -5.16 -9.16 21.57
CA ALA A 42 -5.06 -8.92 20.12
C ALA A 42 -5.83 -7.66 19.72
N GLU A 43 -7.01 -7.45 20.33
CA GLU A 43 -7.84 -6.26 20.16
C GLU A 43 -7.08 -4.97 20.46
N PHE A 44 -6.40 -4.88 21.61
CA PHE A 44 -5.65 -3.69 22.00
C PHE A 44 -4.55 -3.36 20.99
N ILE A 45 -3.79 -4.37 20.56
CA ILE A 45 -2.70 -4.21 19.59
C ILE A 45 -3.25 -3.79 18.21
N THR A 46 -4.33 -4.41 17.76
CA THR A 46 -4.96 -4.04 16.48
C THR A 46 -5.52 -2.62 16.53
N SER A 47 -6.06 -2.18 17.66
CA SER A 47 -6.60 -0.82 17.84
C SER A 47 -5.49 0.22 17.72
N ILE A 48 -4.36 0.01 18.39
CA ILE A 48 -3.19 0.90 18.28
C ILE A 48 -2.69 0.93 16.84
N SER A 49 -2.52 -0.24 16.22
CA SER A 49 -2.04 -0.31 14.84
C SER A 49 -2.96 0.40 13.87
N LEU A 50 -4.29 0.25 14.02
CA LEU A 50 -5.27 0.89 13.14
C LEU A 50 -5.22 2.41 13.27
N ALA A 51 -5.11 2.93 14.51
CA ALA A 51 -4.98 4.35 14.75
C ALA A 51 -3.70 4.93 14.12
N VAL A 52 -2.55 4.26 14.31
CA VAL A 52 -1.28 4.72 13.72
C VAL A 52 -1.34 4.68 12.20
N VAL A 53 -1.86 3.60 11.61
CA VAL A 53 -2.02 3.48 10.15
C VAL A 53 -2.95 4.54 9.61
N PHE A 54 -4.03 4.89 10.31
CA PHE A 54 -4.94 5.95 9.91
C PHE A 54 -4.23 7.30 9.80
N PHE A 55 -3.52 7.73 10.85
CA PHE A 55 -2.80 9.00 10.80
C PHE A 55 -1.66 8.98 9.77
N ASN A 56 -0.96 7.86 9.64
CA ASN A 56 0.13 7.69 8.69
C ASN A 56 -0.36 7.75 7.24
N THR A 57 -1.45 7.06 6.93
CA THR A 57 -2.06 7.08 5.58
C THR A 57 -2.71 8.42 5.28
N LEU A 58 -3.29 9.10 6.26
CA LEU A 58 -3.83 10.47 6.09
C LEU A 58 -2.70 11.46 5.74
N SER A 59 -1.59 11.42 6.48
CA SER A 59 -0.42 12.25 6.21
C SER A 59 0.19 11.96 4.83
N GLY A 60 0.42 10.68 4.52
CA GLY A 60 0.97 10.25 3.23
C GLY A 60 0.05 10.62 2.06
N SER A 61 -1.26 10.39 2.19
CA SER A 61 -2.25 10.74 1.17
C SER A 61 -2.27 12.25 0.92
N GLY A 62 -2.16 13.07 1.97
CA GLY A 62 -2.01 14.52 1.83
C GLY A 62 -0.79 14.91 1.01
N ALA A 63 0.37 14.31 1.28
CA ALA A 63 1.59 14.54 0.50
C ALA A 63 1.42 14.14 -0.98
N TYR A 64 0.85 12.97 -1.26
CA TYR A 64 0.57 12.52 -2.63
C TYR A 64 -0.49 13.38 -3.35
N ALA A 65 -1.45 13.94 -2.61
CA ALA A 65 -2.46 14.85 -3.14
C ALA A 65 -1.82 16.15 -3.63
N LEU A 66 -0.90 16.72 -2.85
CA LEU A 66 -0.13 17.91 -3.24
C LEU A 66 0.69 17.67 -4.52
N MET A 67 1.19 16.44 -4.72
CA MET A 67 1.90 16.05 -5.93
C MET A 67 0.99 15.83 -7.15
N LYS A 68 -0.34 15.94 -7.01
CA LYS A 68 -1.35 15.66 -8.05
C LYS A 68 -1.23 14.26 -8.67
N ARG A 69 -0.74 13.29 -7.89
CA ARG A 69 -0.53 11.89 -8.34
C ARG A 69 -1.64 10.93 -7.91
N ILE A 70 -2.79 11.45 -7.46
CA ILE A 70 -3.91 10.64 -6.99
C ILE A 70 -4.89 10.38 -8.12
N ASP A 71 -5.13 9.10 -8.42
CA ASP A 71 -6.30 8.68 -9.18
C ASP A 71 -7.50 8.52 -8.25
N TYR A 72 -8.35 9.55 -8.23
CA TYR A 72 -9.54 9.61 -7.39
C TYR A 72 -10.59 8.54 -7.73
N LYS A 73 -10.64 8.05 -8.98
CA LYS A 73 -11.60 6.99 -9.36
C LYS A 73 -11.21 5.68 -8.70
N SER A 74 -9.94 5.30 -8.84
CA SER A 74 -9.40 4.10 -8.21
C SER A 74 -9.48 4.20 -6.68
N ALA A 75 -9.14 5.37 -6.11
CA ALA A 75 -9.22 5.59 -4.66
C ALA A 75 -10.64 5.39 -4.10
N LEU A 76 -11.69 5.84 -4.82
CA LEU A 76 -13.08 5.68 -4.38
C LEU A 76 -13.52 4.22 -4.42
N LEU A 77 -13.14 3.47 -5.47
CA LEU A 77 -13.45 2.05 -5.60
C LEU A 77 -12.77 1.23 -4.48
N PHE A 78 -11.49 1.48 -4.23
CA PHE A 78 -10.76 0.82 -3.14
C PHE A 78 -11.30 1.20 -1.77
N SER A 79 -11.67 2.47 -1.55
CA SER A 79 -12.26 2.92 -0.28
C SER A 79 -13.60 2.24 -0.01
N ALA A 80 -14.45 2.12 -1.03
CA ALA A 80 -15.74 1.44 -0.92
C ALA A 80 -15.61 -0.04 -0.54
N ALA A 81 -14.56 -0.72 -1.01
CA ALA A 81 -14.27 -2.10 -0.62
C ALA A 81 -13.57 -2.21 0.76
N THR A 82 -12.67 -1.26 1.06
CA THR A 82 -11.82 -1.31 2.26
C THR A 82 -12.58 -0.94 3.52
N ILE A 83 -13.48 0.04 3.48
CA ILE A 83 -14.26 0.47 4.66
C ILE A 83 -15.05 -0.69 5.29
N PRO A 84 -15.92 -1.42 4.56
CA PRO A 84 -16.65 -2.53 5.16
C PRO A 84 -15.71 -3.67 5.59
N GLY A 85 -14.66 -3.95 4.82
CA GLY A 85 -13.66 -4.96 5.18
C GLY A 85 -12.92 -4.64 6.49
N ALA A 86 -12.53 -3.37 6.67
CA ALA A 86 -11.84 -2.90 7.87
C ALA A 86 -12.77 -2.93 9.10
N ILE A 87 -14.03 -2.52 8.96
CA ILE A 87 -15.03 -2.58 10.04
C ILE A 87 -15.27 -4.05 10.45
N LEU A 88 -15.52 -4.93 9.49
CA LEU A 88 -15.71 -6.36 9.77
C LEU A 88 -14.48 -6.98 10.41
N GLY A 89 -13.28 -6.65 9.93
CA GLY A 89 -12.02 -7.13 10.51
C GLY A 89 -11.82 -6.67 11.96
N ALA A 90 -12.09 -5.40 12.26
CA ALA A 90 -11.99 -4.84 13.60
C ALA A 90 -12.98 -5.52 14.56
N LEU A 91 -14.25 -5.69 14.15
CA LEU A 91 -15.27 -6.35 14.97
C LEU A 91 -14.97 -7.83 15.22
N THR A 92 -14.46 -8.54 14.21
CA THR A 92 -14.15 -9.96 14.33
C THR A 92 -12.95 -10.21 15.24
N THR A 93 -12.00 -9.27 15.31
CA THR A 93 -10.79 -9.42 16.13
C THR A 93 -11.09 -9.57 17.63
N VAL A 94 -12.16 -8.94 18.12
CA VAL A 94 -12.62 -9.03 19.53
C VAL A 94 -12.94 -10.48 19.93
N PHE A 95 -13.43 -11.29 18.99
CA PHE A 95 -13.85 -12.67 19.25
C PHE A 95 -12.71 -13.69 19.05
N ILE A 96 -11.55 -13.27 18.55
CA ILE A 96 -10.44 -14.17 18.22
C ILE A 96 -9.44 -14.23 19.38
N PRO A 97 -9.16 -15.43 19.94
CA PRO A 97 -8.16 -15.57 20.99
C PRO A 97 -6.74 -15.27 20.47
N ARG A 98 -5.89 -14.67 21.33
CA ARG A 98 -4.53 -14.20 20.98
C ARG A 98 -3.68 -15.24 20.23
N ARG A 99 -3.73 -16.51 20.65
CA ARG A 99 -2.97 -17.59 20.00
C ARG A 99 -3.40 -17.81 18.56
N LEU A 100 -4.70 -17.79 18.30
CA LEU A 100 -5.26 -17.99 16.96
C LEU A 100 -4.96 -16.77 16.07
N PHE A 101 -5.09 -15.55 16.61
CA PHE A 101 -4.73 -14.32 15.90
C PHE A 101 -3.27 -14.34 15.43
N ASN A 102 -2.34 -14.66 16.33
CA ASN A 102 -0.92 -14.76 15.99
C ASN A 102 -0.66 -15.83 14.91
N GLY A 103 -1.35 -16.98 14.99
CA GLY A 103 -1.24 -18.05 14.00
C GLY A 103 -1.74 -17.63 12.62
N ILE A 104 -2.95 -17.07 12.54
CA ILE A 104 -3.55 -16.57 11.29
C ILE A 104 -2.67 -15.48 10.68
N PHE A 105 -2.24 -14.52 11.49
CA PHE A 105 -1.39 -13.43 11.01
C PHE A 105 -0.02 -13.92 10.56
N GLY A 106 0.58 -14.87 11.27
CA GLY A 106 1.85 -15.49 10.87
C GLY A 106 1.74 -16.22 9.53
N ILE A 107 0.66 -16.98 9.32
CA ILE A 107 0.37 -17.64 8.04
C ILE A 107 0.17 -16.59 6.94
N PHE A 108 -0.55 -15.51 7.20
CA PHE A 108 -0.74 -14.40 6.27
C PHE A 108 0.60 -13.75 5.87
N LEU A 109 1.50 -13.50 6.82
CA LEU A 109 2.84 -12.98 6.53
C LEU A 109 3.70 -13.98 5.74
N MET A 110 3.65 -15.27 6.06
CA MET A 110 4.35 -16.28 5.27
C MET A 110 3.80 -16.34 3.84
N ALA A 111 2.48 -16.32 3.66
CA ALA A 111 1.84 -16.34 2.36
C ALA A 111 2.23 -15.12 1.52
N THR A 112 2.22 -13.92 2.09
CA THR A 112 2.64 -12.69 1.40
C THR A 112 4.14 -12.71 1.07
N SER A 113 4.99 -13.24 1.95
CA SER A 113 6.41 -13.43 1.70
C SER A 113 6.66 -14.39 0.54
N ILE A 114 6.05 -15.58 0.57
CA ILE A 114 6.15 -16.59 -0.50
C ILE A 114 5.61 -16.02 -1.82
N PHE A 115 4.46 -15.35 -1.79
CA PHE A 115 3.90 -14.69 -2.97
C PHE A 115 4.87 -13.67 -3.56
N LEU A 116 5.52 -12.87 -2.73
CA LEU A 116 6.51 -11.88 -3.19
C LEU A 116 7.75 -12.55 -3.80
N PHE A 117 8.23 -13.65 -3.22
CA PHE A 117 9.36 -14.43 -3.74
C PHE A 117 9.05 -15.16 -5.04
N LEU A 118 7.84 -15.70 -5.17
CA LEU A 118 7.39 -16.42 -6.36
C LEU A 118 6.96 -15.49 -7.49
N ARG A 119 6.59 -14.23 -7.18
CA ARG A 119 6.26 -13.25 -8.20
C ARG A 119 7.54 -12.96 -9.00
N PRO A 120 7.59 -13.33 -10.29
CA PRO A 120 8.73 -12.97 -11.12
C PRO A 120 8.83 -11.45 -11.04
N SER A 121 10.03 -10.94 -10.72
CA SER A 121 10.34 -9.53 -10.89
C SER A 121 10.14 -9.23 -12.38
N SER A 122 8.92 -8.85 -12.75
CA SER A 122 8.56 -8.49 -14.11
C SER A 122 9.30 -7.20 -14.37
N GLY A 123 10.47 -7.33 -14.97
CA GLY A 123 11.35 -6.24 -15.30
C GLY A 123 10.56 -5.08 -15.89
N TYR A 124 10.67 -3.93 -15.24
CA TYR A 124 10.44 -2.66 -15.90
C TYR A 124 11.29 -2.65 -17.18
N GLY A 125 10.63 -2.67 -18.36
CA GLY A 125 11.31 -2.47 -19.64
C GLY A 125 11.32 -3.63 -20.64
N LYS A 126 10.16 -4.20 -21.02
CA LYS A 126 10.03 -4.80 -22.37
C LYS A 126 9.20 -3.88 -23.27
N LYS A 127 9.88 -3.14 -24.17
CA LYS A 127 9.24 -2.51 -25.35
C LYS A 127 8.56 -3.60 -26.15
N LYS A 128 7.23 -3.66 -26.07
CA LYS A 128 6.41 -4.48 -26.97
C LYS A 128 6.31 -3.74 -28.31
N SER A 129 6.80 -4.35 -29.39
CA SER A 129 6.58 -3.82 -30.74
C SER A 129 5.08 -3.63 -31.01
N LEU A 130 4.68 -2.42 -31.35
CA LEU A 130 3.26 -2.04 -31.44
C LEU A 130 2.60 -2.56 -32.73
N PRO A 131 1.34 -3.04 -32.69
CA PRO A 131 0.58 -3.44 -33.88
C PRO A 131 0.16 -2.24 -34.75
N LYS A 132 0.08 -2.44 -36.07
CA LYS A 132 -0.19 -1.42 -37.13
C LYS A 132 -1.49 -0.58 -36.98
N HIS A 133 -2.42 -0.95 -36.10
CA HIS A 133 -3.73 -0.29 -35.91
C HIS A 133 -3.76 0.74 -34.77
N TRP A 134 -2.60 1.07 -34.21
CA TRP A 134 -2.48 2.01 -33.10
C TRP A 134 -2.26 3.42 -33.63
N LEU A 135 -3.02 4.40 -33.13
CA LEU A 135 -2.94 5.80 -33.54
C LEU A 135 -1.86 6.51 -32.71
N THR A 136 -0.83 7.00 -33.39
CA THR A 136 0.28 7.74 -32.78
C THR A 136 0.04 9.25 -32.87
N ARG A 137 0.11 9.97 -31.74
CA ARG A 137 0.02 11.42 -31.63
C ARG A 137 1.21 11.97 -30.84
N ASN A 138 1.88 12.97 -31.41
CA ASN A 138 2.99 13.65 -30.75
C ASN A 138 2.44 14.84 -29.96
N LEU A 139 2.74 14.89 -28.67
CA LEU A 139 2.47 16.03 -27.80
C LEU A 139 3.81 16.65 -27.42
N VAL A 140 3.95 17.94 -27.70
CA VAL A 140 5.12 18.73 -27.32
C VAL A 140 4.72 19.52 -26.09
N GLU A 141 5.35 19.23 -24.95
CA GLU A 141 5.11 19.94 -23.70
C GLU A 141 5.86 21.29 -23.66
N ALA A 142 5.48 22.16 -22.74
CA ALA A 142 6.05 23.52 -22.60
C ALA A 142 7.54 23.56 -22.20
N ASP A 143 8.12 22.41 -21.83
CA ASP A 143 9.55 22.19 -21.55
C ASP A 143 10.35 21.80 -22.82
N GLY A 144 9.71 21.74 -23.99
CA GLY A 144 10.34 21.35 -25.26
C GLY A 144 10.55 19.83 -25.41
N THR A 145 10.12 19.03 -24.44
CA THR A 145 10.11 17.56 -24.52
C THR A 145 8.96 17.08 -25.41
N SER A 146 9.29 16.25 -26.39
CA SER A 146 8.33 15.66 -27.32
C SER A 146 7.98 14.25 -26.87
N HIS A 147 6.72 14.02 -26.46
CA HIS A 147 6.22 12.70 -26.06
C HIS A 147 5.29 12.14 -27.14
N THR A 148 5.63 10.94 -27.62
CA THR A 148 4.90 10.27 -28.70
C THR A 148 3.94 9.25 -28.10
N PHE A 149 2.63 9.55 -28.12
CA PHE A 149 1.60 8.69 -27.56
C PHE A 149 0.96 7.80 -28.61
N SER A 150 0.92 6.49 -28.39
CA SER A 150 0.13 5.57 -29.21
C SER A 150 -0.98 4.93 -28.40
N PHE A 151 -2.23 5.03 -28.85
CA PHE A 151 -3.37 4.42 -28.18
C PHE A 151 -4.26 3.62 -29.14
N ASN A 152 -4.89 2.58 -28.61
CA ASN A 152 -5.90 1.81 -29.32
C ASN A 152 -7.30 2.37 -29.01
N PRO A 153 -8.02 2.94 -30.00
CA PRO A 153 -9.33 3.55 -29.77
C PRO A 153 -10.43 2.54 -29.42
N VAL A 154 -10.26 1.26 -29.75
CA VAL A 154 -11.28 0.21 -29.53
C VAL A 154 -11.15 -0.42 -28.15
N LEU A 155 -9.91 -0.61 -27.68
CA LEU A 155 -9.64 -1.26 -26.39
C LEU A 155 -9.38 -0.27 -25.24
N GLY A 156 -9.17 1.02 -25.54
CA GLY A 156 -8.87 2.04 -24.52
C GLY A 156 -7.53 1.84 -23.81
N VAL A 157 -6.65 1.01 -24.38
CA VAL A 157 -5.32 0.71 -23.83
C VAL A 157 -4.29 1.60 -24.53
N SER A 158 -3.51 2.33 -23.73
CA SER A 158 -2.31 3.04 -24.19
C SER A 158 -1.07 2.20 -23.91
N SER A 159 -0.08 2.31 -24.78
CA SER A 159 1.23 1.69 -24.58
C SER A 159 2.15 2.78 -24.11
N GLY A 160 2.67 2.63 -22.89
CA GLY A 160 3.51 3.63 -22.25
C GLY A 160 4.84 3.86 -22.95
N TRP A 161 5.12 5.15 -23.15
CA TRP A 161 6.37 5.92 -23.03
C TRP A 161 7.66 5.40 -23.67
N ASP A 162 8.19 6.23 -24.58
CA ASP A 162 9.59 6.62 -24.69
C ASP A 162 9.71 8.13 -24.39
#